data_AF-A0A179T2N1-F1
#
_entry.id   AF-A0A179T2N1-F1
#
_cell.length_a   1.000
_cell.length_b   1.000
_cell.length_c   1.000
_cell.angle_alpha   90.00
_cell.angle_beta   90.00
_cell.angle_gamma   90.00
#
_symmetry.space_group_name_H-M   'P 1'
#
loop_
_entity.id
_entity.type
_entity.pdbx_description
1 polymer ?
#
loop_
_entity_poly.entity_id
_entity_poly.type
_entity_poly.pdbx_seq_one_letter_code
_entity_poly.pdbx_strand_id
1 'polypeptide(L)'
;MSLKKLFLPFDPNIPKVDIPNLELIYIENLQDIIDILAGRPPLLVYTTKTIFEENRVVEKDFNQIIGHEFAKRALEIVAAGEHYVMMDGPPVAGKAF
;
A
#
# COMPACT_ATOMS: atom_id res chain seq x y z
N MET A 1 -7.31 3.94 29.93
CA MET A 1 -7.59 5.19 29.19
C MET A 1 -7.32 4.87 27.73
N SER A 2 -8.36 4.54 26.96
CA SER A 2 -8.20 4.03 25.59
C SER A 2 -8.17 5.20 24.60
N LEU A 3 -7.19 5.22 23.69
CA LEU A 3 -7.12 6.19 22.60
C LEU A 3 -8.29 5.93 21.65
N LYS A 4 -9.15 6.93 21.44
CA LYS A 4 -10.35 6.81 20.59
C LYS A 4 -10.15 7.41 19.19
N LYS A 5 -9.26 8.39 19.05
CA LYS A 5 -9.03 9.14 17.82
C LYS A 5 -7.54 9.36 17.60
N LEU A 6 -7.09 9.20 16.37
CA LEU A 6 -5.73 9.50 15.94
C LEU A 6 -5.78 10.38 14.70
N PHE A 7 -5.11 11.53 14.76
CA PHE A 7 -4.96 12.45 13.64
C PHE A 7 -3.64 12.15 12.93
N LEU A 8 -3.69 11.96 11.62
CA LEU A 8 -2.53 11.66 10.79
C LEU A 8 -2.47 12.63 9.61
N PRO A 9 -1.28 13.08 9.19
CA PRO A 9 -1.16 13.79 7.93
C PRO A 9 -1.59 12.87 6.78
N PHE A 10 -2.33 13.41 5.82
CA PHE A 10 -2.68 12.68 4.61
C PHE A 10 -1.41 12.37 3.81
N ASP A 11 -1.19 11.08 3.54
CA ASP A 11 -0.13 10.60 2.66
C ASP A 11 -0.69 9.46 1.80
N PRO A 12 -0.69 9.58 0.47
CA PRO A 12 -1.21 8.55 -0.43
C PRO A 12 -0.44 7.22 -0.37
N ASN A 13 0.76 7.20 0.23
CA ASN A 13 1.58 6.00 0.39
C ASN A 13 1.31 5.26 1.70
N ILE A 14 0.56 5.84 2.64
CA ILE A 14 0.20 5.15 3.88
C ILE A 14 -0.82 4.06 3.54
N PRO A 15 -0.53 2.79 3.84
CA PRO A 15 -1.50 1.72 3.62
C PRO A 15 -2.76 1.99 4.45
N LYS A 16 -3.94 1.63 3.94
CA LYS A 16 -5.19 1.74 4.69
C LYS A 16 -5.10 0.85 5.92
N VAL A 17 -4.90 1.46 7.08
CA VAL A 17 -4.87 0.75 8.36
C VAL A 17 -6.28 0.81 8.95
N ASP A 18 -6.86 -0.34 9.28
CA ASP A 18 -8.09 -0.41 10.06
C ASP A 18 -7.76 -0.97 11.44
N ILE A 19 -7.91 -0.14 12.47
CA ILE A 19 -7.61 -0.52 13.86
C ILE A 19 -8.93 -0.56 14.62
N PRO A 20 -9.35 -1.73 15.14
CA PRO A 20 -10.62 -1.85 15.84
C PRO A 20 -10.64 -0.93 17.07
N ASN A 21 -11.71 -0.15 17.20
CA ASN A 21 -11.93 0.87 18.24
C ASN A 21 -11.04 2.13 18.16
N LEU A 22 -10.37 2.40 17.03
CA LEU A 22 -9.62 3.62 16.80
C LEU A 22 -10.10 4.34 15.54
N GLU A 23 -10.58 5.57 15.69
CA GLU A 23 -10.94 6.43 14.56
C GLU A 23 -9.69 7.11 13.99
N LEU A 24 -9.32 6.77 12.76
CA LEU A 24 -8.25 7.44 12.02
C LEU A 24 -8.82 8.62 11.23
N ILE A 25 -8.24 9.80 11.43
CA ILE A 25 -8.64 11.04 10.76
C ILE A 25 -7.42 11.59 10.02
N TYR A 26 -7.48 11.62 8.69
CA TYR A 26 -6.42 12.21 7.88
C TYR A 26 -6.69 13.69 7.65
N ILE A 27 -5.66 14.51 7.87
CA ILE A 27 -5.68 15.97 7.75
C ILE A 27 -4.62 16.42 6.75
N GLU A 28 -4.85 17.54 6.06
CA GLU A 28 -3.82 18.14 5.20
C GLU A 28 -3.05 19.23 5.97
N ASN A 29 -3.73 19.96 6.85
CA ASN A 29 -3.17 21.08 7.59
C ASN A 29 -3.52 21.04 9.07
N LEU A 30 -2.71 21.70 9.90
CA LEU A 30 -2.97 21.85 11.34
C LEU A 30 -4.28 22.59 11.62
N GLN A 31 -4.71 23.45 10.70
CA GLN A 31 -5.99 24.16 10.78
C GLN A 31 -7.18 23.18 10.83
N ASP A 32 -7.09 22.05 10.13
CA ASP A 32 -8.14 21.01 10.15
C ASP A 32 -8.31 20.43 11.56
N ILE A 33 -7.21 20.22 12.30
CA ILE A 33 -7.27 19.77 13.69
C ILE A 33 -7.98 20.82 14.56
N ILE A 34 -7.62 22.08 14.40
CA ILE A 34 -8.18 23.18 15.20
C ILE A 34 -9.69 23.28 14.95
N ASP A 35 -10.13 23.19 13.70
CA ASP A 35 -11.54 23.26 13.35
C ASP A 35 -12.33 22.05 13.86
N ILE A 36 -11.77 20.83 13.76
CA ILE A 36 -12.38 19.61 14.32
C ILE A 36 -12.52 19.71 15.84
N LEU A 37 -11.49 20.17 16.55
CA LEU A 37 -11.52 20.35 18.00
C LEU A 37 -12.48 21.49 18.41
N ALA A 38 -12.65 22.49 17.56
CA ALA A 38 -13.60 23.59 17.75
C ALA A 38 -15.05 23.25 17.35
N GLY A 39 -15.31 22.03 16.86
CA GLY A 39 -16.64 21.58 16.43
C GLY A 39 -17.11 22.20 15.11
N ARG A 40 -16.18 22.76 14.32
CA ARG A 40 -16.44 23.29 12.98
C ARG A 40 -16.18 22.20 11.95
N PRO A 41 -16.95 22.15 10.85
CA PRO A 41 -16.68 21.19 9.79
C PRO A 41 -15.36 21.57 9.09
N PRO A 42 -14.35 20.68 9.08
CA PRO A 42 -13.12 20.90 8.31
C PRO A 42 -13.44 20.84 6.81
N LEU A 43 -12.61 21.51 6.00
CA LEU A 43 -12.82 21.63 4.56
C LEU A 43 -12.70 20.28 3.84
N LEU A 44 -11.77 19.42 4.27
CA LEU A 44 -11.64 18.04 3.81
C LEU A 44 -11.17 17.16 4.96
N VAL A 45 -11.96 16.14 5.29
CA VAL A 45 -11.51 15.02 6.13
C VAL A 45 -11.71 13.74 5.36
N TYR A 46 -10.60 13.05 5.10
CA TYR A 46 -10.63 11.71 4.58
C TYR A 46 -10.80 10.75 5.76
N THR A 47 -12.03 10.29 5.97
CA THR A 47 -12.29 9.18 6.90
C THR A 47 -12.04 7.87 6.18
N THR A 48 -11.52 6.86 6.87
CA THR A 48 -11.33 5.49 6.38
C THR A 48 -12.65 4.75 6.16
N LYS A 49 -13.73 5.43 5.79
CA LYS A 49 -15.01 4.80 5.53
C LYS A 49 -14.82 3.83 4.37
N THR A 50 -14.81 2.55 4.72
CA THR A 50 -14.62 1.35 3.89
C THR A 50 -14.98 1.58 2.43
N ILE A 51 -14.00 2.00 1.65
CA ILE A 51 -14.03 1.86 0.20
C ILE A 51 -13.55 0.43 0.01
N PHE A 52 -14.47 -0.48 -0.33
CA PHE A 52 -14.14 -1.83 -0.77
C PHE A 52 -12.90 -1.74 -1.68
N GLU A 53 -11.83 -2.42 -1.27
CA GLU A 53 -10.71 -2.62 -2.17
C GLU A 53 -11.27 -3.41 -3.35
N GLU A 54 -11.42 -2.74 -4.50
CA GLU A 54 -11.34 -3.46 -5.75
C GLU A 54 -10.01 -4.20 -5.69
N ASN A 55 -10.08 -5.52 -5.58
CA ASN A 55 -8.93 -6.40 -5.80
C ASN A 55 -8.34 -6.00 -7.15
N ARG A 56 -7.36 -5.10 -7.15
CA ARG A 56 -6.46 -4.93 -8.28
C ARG A 56 -5.66 -6.22 -8.29
N VAL A 57 -6.20 -7.21 -8.98
CA VAL A 57 -5.42 -8.30 -9.53
C VAL A 57 -4.42 -7.60 -10.44
N VAL A 58 -3.23 -7.32 -9.89
CA VAL A 58 -2.10 -6.97 -10.71
C VAL A 58 -1.76 -8.26 -11.43
N GLU A 59 -2.25 -8.41 -12.66
CA GLU A 59 -1.78 -9.45 -13.56
C GLU A 59 -0.29 -9.20 -13.82
N LYS A 60 0.55 -9.76 -12.94
CA LYS A 60 1.98 -9.85 -13.16
C LYS A 60 2.19 -10.89 -14.25
N ASP A 61 2.28 -10.41 -15.49
CA ASP A 61 2.59 -11.25 -16.64
C ASP A 61 4.10 -11.18 -16.94
N PHE A 62 4.74 -12.34 -17.05
CA PHE A 62 6.13 -12.46 -17.49
C PHE A 62 6.38 -11.83 -18.87
N ASN A 63 5.35 -11.62 -19.70
CA ASN A 63 5.46 -10.90 -20.97
C ASN A 63 6.02 -9.46 -20.84
N GLN A 64 5.95 -8.85 -19.65
CA GLN A 64 6.49 -7.51 -19.39
C GLN A 64 8.02 -7.49 -19.20
N ILE A 65 8.67 -8.62 -18.96
CA ILE A 65 10.12 -8.71 -18.76
C ILE A 65 10.81 -8.83 -20.13
N ILE A 66 11.64 -7.85 -20.47
CA ILE A 66 12.37 -7.78 -21.75
C ILE A 66 13.81 -8.26 -21.54
N GLY A 67 14.29 -9.19 -22.37
CA GLY A 67 15.71 -9.58 -22.43
C GLY A 67 16.21 -10.59 -21.38
N HIS A 68 15.34 -11.12 -20.50
CA HIS A 68 15.72 -12.08 -19.45
C HIS A 68 15.02 -13.45 -19.58
N GLU A 69 15.10 -14.07 -20.76
CA GLU A 69 14.43 -15.36 -21.06
C GLU A 69 14.87 -16.51 -20.14
N PHE A 70 16.17 -16.57 -19.81
CA PHE A 70 16.69 -17.58 -18.87
C PHE A 70 16.11 -17.43 -17.47
N ALA A 71 15.90 -16.19 -16.99
CA ALA A 71 15.33 -15.95 -15.66
C ALA A 71 13.84 -16.32 -15.62
N LYS A 72 13.07 -16.01 -16.67
CA LYS A 72 11.66 -16.44 -16.78
C LYS A 72 11.53 -17.95 -16.69
N ARG A 73 12.31 -18.68 -17.49
CA ARG A 73 12.28 -20.14 -17.49
C ARG A 73 12.71 -20.75 -16.17
N ALA A 74 13.69 -20.15 -15.49
CA ALA A 74 14.08 -20.57 -14.15
C ALA A 74 12.95 -20.38 -13.13
N LEU A 75 12.24 -19.24 -13.18
CA LEU A 75 11.09 -18.97 -12.32
C LEU A 75 9.91 -19.93 -12.58
N GLU A 76 9.64 -20.26 -13.85
CA GLU A 76 8.63 -21.26 -14.22
C GLU A 76 8.96 -22.65 -13.65
N ILE A 77 10.21 -23.09 -13.78
CA ILE A 77 10.67 -24.39 -13.27
C ILE A 77 10.60 -24.44 -11.74
N VAL A 78 11.01 -23.36 -11.07
CA VAL A 78 10.98 -23.25 -9.60
C VAL A 78 9.54 -23.26 -9.08
N ALA A 79 8.63 -22.53 -9.73
CA ALA A 79 7.21 -22.49 -9.37
C ALA A 79 6.54 -23.86 -9.56
N ALA A 80 6.87 -24.58 -10.63
CA ALA A 80 6.35 -25.94 -10.86
C ALA A 80 6.92 -26.98 -9.88
N GLY A 81 8.11 -26.73 -9.34
CA GLY A 81 8.80 -27.65 -8.44
C GLY A 81 8.72 -27.30 -6.95
N GLU A 82 8.03 -26.22 -6.56
CA GLU A 82 7.98 -25.69 -5.18
C GLU A 82 9.37 -25.45 -4.54
N HIS A 83 10.34 -25.02 -5.34
CA HIS A 83 11.68 -24.70 -4.85
C HIS A 83 11.81 -23.21 -4.48
N TYR A 84 12.90 -22.86 -3.78
CA TYR A 84 13.28 -21.46 -3.56
C TYR A 84 14.24 -20.98 -4.66
N VAL A 85 14.15 -19.70 -5.01
CA VAL A 85 15.07 -19.05 -5.97
C VAL A 85 15.81 -17.89 -5.32
N MET A 86 17.09 -17.77 -5.64
CA MET A 86 17.95 -16.63 -5.26
C MET A 86 18.37 -15.92 -6.55
N MET A 87 18.03 -14.64 -6.70
CA MET A 87 18.35 -13.84 -7.89
C MET A 87 19.50 -12.86 -7.61
N ASP A 88 20.64 -13.04 -8.28
CA ASP A 88 21.80 -12.15 -8.19
C ASP A 88 22.04 -11.34 -9.50
N GLY A 89 22.62 -10.14 -9.40
CA GLY A 89 22.62 -9.11 -10.48
C GLY A 89 22.56 -7.65 -10.00
N PRO A 90 22.86 -6.68 -10.89
CA PRO A 90 22.91 -5.26 -10.55
C PRO A 90 21.54 -4.71 -10.12
N PRO A 91 21.48 -3.60 -9.36
CA PRO A 91 20.24 -3.07 -8.76
C PRO A 91 19.13 -2.68 -9.76
N VAL A 92 19.44 -2.61 -11.06
CA VAL A 92 18.49 -2.30 -12.15
C VAL A 92 18.19 -3.54 -13.03
N ALA A 93 18.58 -4.75 -12.61
CA ALA A 93 18.43 -5.98 -13.40
C ALA A 93 17.03 -6.63 -13.34
N GLY A 94 16.02 -5.92 -12.86
CA GLY A 94 14.64 -6.42 -12.87
C GLY A 94 14.30 -7.50 -11.83
N LYS A 95 15.14 -7.72 -10.80
CA LYS A 95 14.96 -8.79 -9.78
C LYS A 95 13.68 -8.71 -8.93
N ALA A 96 13.05 -7.54 -8.85
CA ALA A 96 11.90 -7.28 -7.98
C ALA A 96 10.58 -7.08 -8.73
N PHE A 97 10.59 -7.13 -10.06
CA PHE A 97 9.38 -6.98 -10.88
C PHE A 97 8.58 -8.28 -10.88
#